data_AF-A0AAE3TD85-F1
#
_entry.id   AF-A0AAE3TD85-F1
#
_cell.length_a   1.000
_cell.length_b   1.000
_cell.length_c   1.000
_cell.angle_alpha   90.00
_cell.angle_beta   90.00
_cell.angle_gamma   90.00
#
_symmetry.space_group_name_H-M   'P 1'
#
loop_
_entity.id
_entity.type
_entity.pdbx_description
1 polymer ?
#
loop_
_entity_poly.entity_id
_entity_poly.type
_entity_poly.pdbx_seq_one_letter_code
_entity_poly.pdbx_strand_id
1 'polypeptide(L)'
;MTTLPPPAVKYFPEDSIEKKCYTFAESLKQYVPVPNDRNRLAFNIYRYVKGEGDIPEVIVKNTKIKIEGISSTELAKMIEEEVIKIKS
;
A
#
# COMPACT_ATOMS: atom_id res chain seq x y z
N MET A 1 -26.69 -20.09 -24.43
CA MET A 1 -26.19 -19.03 -23.53
C MET A 1 -24.76 -18.71 -23.94
N THR A 2 -24.55 -17.72 -24.81
CA THR A 2 -23.22 -17.21 -25.16
C THR A 2 -22.95 -15.98 -24.29
N THR A 3 -22.02 -16.09 -23.36
CA THR A 3 -21.62 -14.97 -22.50
C THR A 3 -20.75 -14.00 -23.29
N LEU A 4 -21.05 -12.71 -23.20
CA LEU A 4 -20.21 -11.65 -23.73
C LEU A 4 -18.80 -11.72 -23.12
N PRO A 5 -17.75 -11.31 -23.85
CA PRO A 5 -16.41 -11.22 -23.29
C PRO A 5 -16.41 -10.26 -22.10
N PRO A 6 -15.57 -10.53 -21.09
CA PRO A 6 -15.48 -9.68 -19.91
C PRO A 6 -15.05 -8.26 -20.33
N PRO A 7 -15.58 -7.21 -19.66
CA PRO A 7 -15.22 -5.83 -19.95
C PRO A 7 -13.72 -5.62 -19.79
N ALA A 8 -13.14 -4.79 -20.67
CA ALA A 8 -11.72 -4.47 -20.62
C ALA A 8 -11.37 -3.79 -19.28
N VAL A 9 -10.37 -4.33 -18.59
CA VAL A 9 -9.89 -3.78 -17.31
C VAL A 9 -9.12 -2.48 -17.61
N LYS A 10 -9.60 -1.37 -17.06
CA LYS A 10 -8.86 -0.10 -17.08
C LYS A 10 -7.74 -0.17 -16.05
N TYR A 11 -6.52 -0.35 -16.52
CA TYR A 11 -5.34 -0.26 -15.66
C TYR A 11 -5.06 1.20 -15.32
N PHE A 12 -4.66 1.44 -14.07
CA PHE A 12 -4.13 2.74 -13.69
C PHE A 12 -2.82 3.00 -14.45
N PRO A 13 -2.50 4.27 -14.76
CA PRO A 13 -1.20 4.64 -15.32
C PRO A 13 -0.07 4.14 -14.40
N GLU A 14 1.01 3.63 -14.97
CA GLU A 14 2.13 3.08 -14.18
C GLU A 14 2.83 4.15 -13.33
N ASP A 15 2.76 5.41 -13.76
CA ASP A 15 3.33 6.54 -13.03
C ASP A 15 2.44 7.09 -11.91
N SER A 16 1.21 6.58 -11.78
CA SER A 16 0.28 7.05 -10.76
C SER A 16 0.80 6.74 -9.36
N ILE A 17 0.65 7.70 -8.44
CA ILE A 17 1.05 7.58 -7.04
C ILE A 17 0.43 6.32 -6.41
N GLU A 18 -0.83 6.03 -6.75
CA GLU A 18 -1.54 4.82 -6.36
C GLU A 18 -0.76 3.57 -6.76
N LYS A 19 -0.38 3.44 -8.05
CA LYS A 19 0.27 2.23 -8.55
C LYS A 19 1.61 1.99 -7.84
N LYS A 20 2.37 3.05 -7.56
CA LYS A 20 3.62 2.98 -6.79
C LYS A 20 3.37 2.49 -5.35
N CYS A 21 2.41 3.08 -4.64
CA CYS A 21 2.04 2.65 -3.29
C CYS A 21 1.55 1.19 -3.21
N TYR A 22 0.72 0.76 -4.16
CA TYR A 22 0.22 -0.62 -4.19
C TYR A 22 1.32 -1.64 -4.55
N THR A 23 2.24 -1.28 -5.44
CA THR A 23 3.39 -2.13 -5.80
C THR A 23 4.35 -2.28 -4.61
N PHE A 24 4.61 -1.20 -3.89
CA PHE A 24 5.40 -1.24 -2.65
C PHE A 24 4.75 -2.14 -1.60
N ALA A 25 3.44 -1.99 -1.37
CA ALA A 25 2.72 -2.85 -0.43
C ALA A 25 2.76 -4.33 -0.84
N GLU A 26 2.74 -4.63 -2.14
CA GLU A 26 2.93 -6.01 -2.65
C GLU A 26 4.31 -6.57 -2.34
N SER A 27 5.37 -5.75 -2.39
CA SER A 27 6.73 -6.19 -2.01
C SER A 27 6.80 -6.62 -0.53
N LEU A 28 5.94 -6.06 0.32
CA LEU A 28 5.81 -6.41 1.73
C LEU A 28 5.03 -7.72 1.96
N LYS A 29 4.69 -8.50 0.92
CA LYS A 29 4.00 -9.80 1.05
C LYS A 29 4.69 -10.78 1.99
N GLN A 30 6.01 -10.68 2.14
CA GLN A 30 6.78 -11.50 3.07
C GLN A 30 6.52 -11.16 4.54
N TYR A 31 6.19 -9.90 4.84
CA TYR A 31 5.96 -9.41 6.21
C TYR A 31 4.48 -9.26 6.54
N VAL A 32 3.66 -8.97 5.54
CA VAL A 32 2.21 -8.84 5.63
C VAL A 32 1.59 -9.87 4.70
N PRO A 33 1.37 -11.12 5.16
CA PRO A 33 0.89 -12.20 4.31
C PRO A 33 -0.55 -11.97 3.85
N VAL A 34 -1.35 -11.26 4.66
CA VAL A 34 -2.76 -10.98 4.40
C VAL A 34 -2.91 -9.93 3.30
N PRO A 35 -3.47 -10.28 2.12
CA PRO A 35 -3.62 -9.35 1.01
C PRO A 35 -4.48 -8.12 1.34
N ASN A 36 -5.52 -8.32 2.14
CA ASN A 36 -6.40 -7.24 2.57
C ASN A 36 -5.65 -6.20 3.40
N ASP A 37 -4.73 -6.64 4.27
CA ASP A 37 -3.95 -5.72 5.10
C ASP A 37 -2.92 -4.95 4.26
N ARG A 38 -2.33 -5.59 3.25
CA ARG A 38 -1.47 -4.92 2.27
C ARG A 38 -2.23 -3.82 1.53
N ASN A 39 -3.46 -4.11 1.08
CA ASN A 39 -4.28 -3.12 0.40
C ASN A 39 -4.67 -1.95 1.31
N ARG A 40 -4.99 -2.22 2.58
CA ARG A 40 -5.27 -1.17 3.57
C ARG A 40 -4.03 -0.31 3.83
N LEU A 41 -2.86 -0.94 3.93
CA LEU A 41 -1.59 -0.25 4.09
C LEU A 41 -1.30 0.62 2.85
N ALA A 42 -1.40 0.09 1.64
CA ALA A 42 -1.21 0.83 0.39
C ALA A 42 -2.12 2.07 0.29
N PHE A 43 -3.41 1.91 0.63
CA PHE A 43 -4.37 3.01 0.61
C PHE A 43 -4.04 4.10 1.64
N ASN A 44 -3.62 3.71 2.84
CA ASN A 44 -3.22 4.66 3.87
C ASN A 44 -1.93 5.41 3.49
N ILE A 45 -0.93 4.72 2.89
CA ILE A 45 0.25 5.38 2.33
C ILE A 45 -0.15 6.39 1.26
N TYR A 46 -1.01 6.00 0.33
CA TYR A 46 -1.50 6.89 -0.71
C TYR A 46 -2.13 8.16 -0.13
N ARG A 47 -2.99 8.02 0.88
CA ARG A 47 -3.59 9.16 1.58
C ARG A 47 -2.55 10.04 2.25
N TYR A 48 -1.53 9.45 2.87
CA TYR A 48 -0.43 10.20 3.49
C TYR A 48 0.38 10.98 2.45
N VAL A 49 0.73 10.35 1.31
CA VAL A 49 1.42 11.03 0.20
C VAL A 49 0.60 12.20 -0.33
N LYS A 50 -0.73 12.05 -0.39
CA LYS A 50 -1.67 13.10 -0.82
C LYS A 50 -1.87 14.21 0.23
N GLY A 51 -1.34 14.05 1.44
CA GLY A 51 -1.51 14.99 2.56
C GLY A 51 -2.83 14.87 3.32
N GLU A 52 -3.62 13.82 3.06
CA GLU A 52 -4.93 13.55 3.66
C GLU A 52 -4.91 12.38 4.66
N GLY A 53 -3.72 11.94 5.09
CA GLY A 53 -3.51 10.74 5.90
C GLY A 53 -2.65 10.98 7.15
N ASP A 54 -2.67 9.99 8.04
CA ASP A 54 -1.90 10.00 9.28
C ASP A 54 -0.44 9.57 9.07
N ILE A 55 0.40 9.85 10.06
CA ILE A 55 1.82 9.45 10.08
C ILE A 55 1.94 7.91 9.91
N PRO A 56 2.95 7.39 9.19
CA PRO A 56 3.16 5.96 8.98
C PRO A 56 3.12 5.11 10.26
N GLU A 57 3.66 5.61 11.38
CA GLU A 57 3.54 4.92 12.68
C GLU A 57 2.09 4.74 13.14
N VAL A 58 1.25 5.76 12.96
CA VAL A 58 -0.16 5.74 13.33
C VAL A 58 -0.91 4.80 12.39
N ILE A 59 -0.58 4.80 11.09
CA ILE A 59 -1.15 3.88 10.10
C ILE A 59 -0.88 2.43 10.52
N VAL A 60 0.36 2.08 10.84
CA VAL A 60 0.72 0.70 11.21
C VAL A 60 0.02 0.28 12.51
N LYS A 61 -0.08 1.18 13.50
CA LYS A 61 -0.79 0.92 14.78
C LYS A 61 -2.31 0.81 14.60
N ASN A 62 -2.92 1.68 13.83
CA ASN A 62 -4.38 1.79 13.72
C ASN A 62 -4.97 0.71 12.78
N THR A 63 -4.18 0.26 11.79
CA THR A 63 -4.66 -0.70 10.78
C THR A 63 -4.74 -2.13 11.33
N LYS A 64 -4.21 -2.41 12.55
CA LYS A 64 -4.20 -3.73 13.21
C LYS A 64 -3.73 -4.86 12.28
N ILE A 65 -2.67 -4.58 11.54
CA ILE A 65 -2.15 -5.46 10.49
C ILE A 65 -1.48 -6.66 11.15
N LYS A 66 -1.66 -7.85 10.57
CA LYS A 66 -0.82 -8.99 10.93
C LYS A 66 0.57 -8.80 10.32
N ILE A 67 1.52 -8.47 11.18
CA ILE A 67 2.93 -8.32 10.82
C ILE A 67 3.63 -9.59 11.29
N GLU A 68 4.36 -10.22 10.37
CA GLU A 68 5.17 -11.41 10.63
C GLU A 68 6.64 -11.08 10.33
N GLY A 69 7.53 -11.37 11.28
CA GLY A 69 8.99 -11.25 11.09
C GLY A 69 9.59 -9.84 11.17
N ILE A 70 8.79 -8.78 11.31
CA ILE A 70 9.26 -7.38 11.46
C ILE A 70 8.51 -6.66 12.59
N SER A 71 9.14 -5.63 13.17
CA SER A 71 8.50 -4.72 14.13
C SER A 71 7.65 -3.65 13.43
N SER A 72 6.61 -3.15 14.12
CA SER A 72 5.77 -2.06 13.62
C SER A 72 6.56 -0.78 13.28
N THR A 73 7.66 -0.54 13.98
CA THR A 73 8.56 0.60 13.80
C THR A 73 9.42 0.49 12.54
N GLU A 74 9.89 -0.71 12.20
CA GLU A 74 10.68 -0.94 10.98
C GLU A 74 9.81 -0.81 9.73
N LEU A 75 8.56 -1.32 9.79
CA LEU A 75 7.57 -1.08 8.74
C LEU A 75 7.30 0.41 8.54
N ALA A 76 7.15 1.17 9.63
CA ALA A 76 6.94 2.62 9.53
C ALA A 76 8.11 3.33 8.83
N LYS A 77 9.35 2.96 9.15
CA LYS A 77 10.55 3.51 8.49
C LYS A 77 10.62 3.19 7.00
N MET A 78 10.35 1.94 6.61
CA MET A 78 10.32 1.56 5.19
C MET A 78 9.26 2.36 4.42
N ILE A 79 8.11 2.61 5.04
CA ILE A 79 7.05 3.44 4.46
C ILE A 79 7.51 4.89 4.31
N GLU A 80 8.14 5.48 5.34
CA GLU A 80 8.65 6.85 5.28
C GLU A 80 9.67 7.03 4.15
N GLU A 81 10.62 6.10 4.02
CA GLU A 81 11.61 6.12 2.93
C GLU A 81 10.94 6.07 1.55
N GLU A 82 9.93 5.22 1.38
CA GLU A 82 9.22 5.11 0.11
C GLU A 82 8.37 6.35 -0.19
N VAL A 83 7.73 6.94 0.84
CA VAL A 83 7.00 8.20 0.69
C VAL A 83 7.94 9.35 0.28
N ILE A 84 9.15 9.41 0.83
CA ILE A 84 10.16 10.40 0.45
C ILE A 84 10.54 10.23 -1.02
N LYS A 85 10.72 8.99 -1.51
CA LYS A 85 11.00 8.71 -2.92
C LYS A 85 9.84 9.08 -3.85
N ILE A 86 8.60 8.92 -3.41
CA ILE A 86 7.41 9.25 -4.22
C ILE A 86 7.18 10.76 -4.29
N LYS A 87 7.60 11.51 -3.26
CA LYS A 87 7.47 12.97 -3.18
C LYS A 87 8.66 13.72 -3.81
N SER A 88 9.82 13.08 -3.95
CA SER A 88 11.03 13.62 -4.61
C SER A 88 10.92 13.51 -6.12
#